data_AF-A0A7V2LMK6-F1
#
_entry.id   AF-A0A7V2LMK6-F1
#
_cell.length_a   1.000
_cell.length_b   1.000
_cell.length_c   1.000
_cell.angle_alpha   90.00
_cell.angle_beta   90.00
_cell.angle_gamma   90.00
#
_symmetry.space_group_name_H-M   'P 1'
#
loop_
_entity.id
_entity.type
_entity.pdbx_description
1 polymer ?
#
loop_
_entity_poly.entity_id
_entity_poly.type
_entity_poly.pdbx_seq_one_letter_code
_entity_poly.pdbx_strand_id
1 'polypeptide(L)'
;MSPDPKFQIPNPKFIYLIVFSSGLVSLGVELAASRLLDPWFGNSILVWASLIGLILLYLSVGYWLGGKIADRDPRPATLYTIVAVAAMAVALVPVVARPILRLSANVFVTYDLAILLGSFGAVLLLFGLPVILLGMVSPFAIRLLVHSTADAGSTSGRVYALSTVGSILGVFLTVLVLVPNLGTRRTFFALGLTLLGLVTLALWSYARRRALFFTLAWLLLLALALLPTGTIRADAATLYEQESAYNYIQIVQNGPEVVLKLNEGAGVHSVYRPGMTLANGIWDYFLLAPFFSPAPVSPDDVDSLLVIGLAAGTVPKLYTSAYGPIPIDGVELDPAIIATGQR
;
A
#
# COMPACT_ATOMS: atom_id res chain seq x y z
N MET A 1 -8.06 -39.17 30.56
CA MET A 1 -9.11 -38.15 30.36
C MET A 1 -8.48 -36.98 29.61
N SER A 2 -8.74 -36.84 28.31
CA SER A 2 -8.48 -35.57 27.62
C SER A 2 -9.39 -34.51 28.25
N PRO A 3 -8.88 -33.35 28.67
CA PRO A 3 -9.74 -32.30 29.22
C PRO A 3 -10.84 -31.97 28.22
N ASP A 4 -12.06 -31.86 28.73
CA ASP A 4 -13.27 -31.51 27.98
C ASP A 4 -12.98 -30.24 27.15
N PRO A 5 -13.13 -30.24 25.81
CA PRO A 5 -12.71 -29.14 24.93
C PRO A 5 -13.43 -27.80 25.17
N LYS A 6 -14.32 -27.72 26.18
CA LYS A 6 -15.15 -26.58 26.51
C LYS A 6 -14.46 -25.52 27.39
N PHE A 7 -13.36 -25.83 28.07
CA PHE A 7 -12.66 -24.87 28.94
C PHE A 7 -11.14 -24.92 28.75
N GLN A 8 -10.66 -24.42 27.61
CA GLN A 8 -9.23 -24.11 27.45
C GLN A 8 -8.95 -22.74 28.04
N ILE A 9 -8.11 -22.67 29.07
CA ILE A 9 -7.71 -21.43 29.72
C ILE A 9 -6.97 -20.57 28.68
N PRO A 10 -7.40 -19.32 28.41
CA PRO A 10 -6.68 -18.42 27.54
C PRO A 10 -5.29 -18.13 28.11
N ASN A 11 -4.24 -18.23 27.29
CA ASN A 11 -2.94 -17.69 27.67
C ASN A 11 -2.96 -16.16 27.45
N PRO A 12 -3.06 -15.34 28.50
CA PRO A 12 -3.30 -13.91 28.36
C PRO A 12 -2.14 -13.21 27.63
N LYS A 13 -0.89 -13.67 27.82
CA LYS A 13 0.29 -13.12 27.14
C LYS A 13 0.15 -13.26 25.61
N PHE A 14 -0.40 -14.39 25.15
CA PHE A 14 -0.56 -14.64 23.72
C PHE A 14 -1.68 -13.79 23.11
N ILE A 15 -2.78 -13.61 23.85
CA ILE A 15 -3.88 -12.72 23.41
C ILE A 15 -3.37 -11.29 23.29
N TYR A 16 -2.60 -10.79 24.26
CA TYR A 16 -1.97 -9.48 24.16
C TYR A 16 -1.03 -9.38 22.95
N LEU A 17 -0.19 -10.39 22.69
CA LEU A 17 0.67 -10.41 21.51
C LEU A 17 -0.13 -10.37 20.19
N ILE A 18 -1.25 -11.08 20.11
CA ILE A 18 -2.16 -11.01 18.95
C ILE A 18 -2.78 -9.63 18.80
N VAL A 19 -3.23 -9.01 19.90
CA VAL A 19 -3.81 -7.66 19.88
C VAL A 19 -2.78 -6.65 19.34
N PHE A 20 -1.56 -6.68 19.86
CA PHE A 20 -0.45 -5.87 19.36
C PHE A 20 -0.22 -6.10 17.86
N SER A 21 -0.08 -7.36 17.46
CA SER A 21 0.27 -7.72 16.08
C SER A 21 -0.88 -7.42 15.10
N SER A 22 -2.13 -7.54 15.55
CA SER A 22 -3.32 -7.19 14.75
C SER A 22 -3.44 -5.68 14.59
N GLY A 23 -3.13 -4.89 15.62
CA GLY A 23 -3.02 -3.45 15.52
C GLY A 23 -1.96 -3.01 14.51
N LEU A 24 -0.78 -3.64 14.57
CA LEU A 24 0.32 -3.44 13.61
C LEU A 24 -0.10 -3.76 12.19
N VAL A 25 -0.69 -4.94 11.95
CA VAL A 25 -1.13 -5.34 10.61
C VAL A 25 -2.30 -4.50 10.11
N SER A 26 -3.23 -4.07 10.97
CA SER A 26 -4.37 -3.24 10.57
C SER A 26 -3.91 -1.92 9.93
N LEU A 27 -3.07 -1.17 10.64
CA LEU A 27 -2.55 0.09 10.08
C LEU A 27 -1.51 -0.17 8.99
N GLY A 28 -0.71 -1.22 9.10
CA GLY A 28 0.20 -1.60 8.01
C GLY A 28 -0.53 -1.90 6.70
N VAL A 29 -1.69 -2.55 6.77
CA VAL A 29 -2.55 -2.82 5.60
C VAL A 29 -3.13 -1.53 5.05
N GLU A 30 -3.59 -0.60 5.89
CA GLU A 30 -4.10 0.70 5.45
C GLU A 30 -3.05 1.49 4.65
N LEU A 31 -1.82 1.56 5.17
CA LEU A 31 -0.72 2.29 4.53
C LEU A 31 -0.17 1.56 3.29
N ALA A 32 -0.17 0.23 3.27
CA ALA A 32 0.20 -0.53 2.07
C ALA A 32 -0.91 -0.52 1.02
N ALA A 33 -2.18 -0.35 1.42
CA ALA A 33 -3.32 -0.30 0.52
C ALA A 33 -3.30 0.93 -0.38
N SER A 34 -2.92 2.10 0.14
CA SER A 34 -2.76 3.31 -0.70
C SER A 34 -1.72 3.07 -1.79
N ARG A 35 -0.55 2.52 -1.42
CA ARG A 35 0.52 2.16 -2.36
C ARG A 35 0.11 1.11 -3.40
N LEU A 36 -0.79 0.18 -3.02
CA LEU A 36 -1.32 -0.82 -3.95
C LEU A 36 -2.27 -0.20 -4.99
N LEU A 37 -2.98 0.87 -4.60
CA LEU A 37 -3.95 1.57 -5.44
C LEU A 37 -3.32 2.67 -6.29
N ASP A 38 -2.21 3.26 -5.84
CA ASP A 38 -1.50 4.36 -6.50
C ASP A 38 -1.26 4.11 -8.01
N PRO A 39 -0.78 2.93 -8.47
CA PRO A 39 -0.55 2.68 -9.90
C PRO A 39 -1.83 2.64 -10.75
N TRP A 40 -3.00 2.58 -10.14
CA TRP A 40 -4.28 2.35 -10.83
C TRP A 40 -5.21 3.55 -10.77
N PHE A 41 -5.31 4.18 -9.60
CA PHE A 41 -6.23 5.29 -9.34
C PHE A 41 -5.51 6.58 -8.95
N GLY A 42 -4.21 6.51 -8.71
CA GLY A 42 -3.38 7.66 -8.37
C GLY A 42 -3.50 8.08 -6.92
N ASN A 43 -2.74 9.11 -6.57
CA ASN A 43 -2.64 9.65 -5.22
C ASN A 43 -3.56 10.88 -5.03
N SER A 44 -4.83 10.75 -5.44
CA SER A 44 -5.79 11.84 -5.34
C SER A 44 -6.45 11.91 -3.95
N ILE A 45 -6.90 13.10 -3.55
CA ILE A 45 -7.63 13.29 -2.29
C ILE A 45 -8.90 12.43 -2.22
N LEU A 46 -9.52 12.14 -3.37
CA LEU A 46 -10.71 11.29 -3.47
C LEU A 46 -10.41 9.83 -3.14
N VAL A 47 -9.26 9.30 -3.61
CA VAL A 47 -8.82 7.93 -3.31
C VAL A 47 -8.46 7.80 -1.82
N TRP A 48 -7.78 8.80 -1.25
CA TRP A 48 -7.48 8.82 0.19
C TRP A 48 -8.74 8.89 1.04
N ALA A 49 -9.70 9.74 0.68
CA ALA A 49 -10.96 9.87 1.41
C ALA A 49 -11.76 8.55 1.39
N SER A 50 -11.82 7.87 0.23
CA SER A 50 -12.50 6.58 0.11
C SER A 50 -11.79 5.49 0.93
N LEU A 51 -10.46 5.44 0.89
CA LEU A 51 -9.65 4.47 1.61
C LEU A 51 -9.84 4.59 3.14
N ILE A 52 -9.60 5.78 3.70
CA ILE A 52 -9.74 6.02 5.15
C ILE A 52 -11.18 5.79 5.59
N GLY A 53 -12.15 6.37 4.86
CA GLY A 53 -13.57 6.25 5.19
C GLY A 53 -14.07 4.80 5.22
N LEU A 54 -13.67 4.00 4.22
CA LEU A 54 -14.05 2.59 4.15
C LEU A 54 -13.33 1.73 5.19
N ILE A 55 -12.05 1.99 5.47
CA ILE A 55 -11.32 1.26 6.51
C ILE A 55 -11.96 1.51 7.88
N LEU A 56 -12.32 2.75 8.21
CA LEU A 56 -13.07 3.06 9.44
C LEU A 56 -14.43 2.37 9.49
N LEU A 57 -15.15 2.30 8.35
CA LEU A 57 -16.40 1.55 8.25
C LEU A 57 -16.18 0.05 8.52
N TYR A 58 -15.17 -0.57 7.93
CA TYR A 58 -14.84 -1.98 8.16
C TYR A 58 -14.43 -2.27 9.59
N LEU A 59 -13.61 -1.41 10.18
CA LEU A 59 -13.26 -1.51 11.59
C LEU A 59 -14.50 -1.41 12.47
N SER A 60 -15.40 -0.46 12.19
CA SER A 60 -16.67 -0.31 12.93
C SER A 60 -17.54 -1.58 12.84
N VAL A 61 -17.70 -2.13 11.64
CA VAL A 61 -18.43 -3.40 11.41
C VAL A 61 -17.72 -4.55 12.13
N GLY A 62 -16.39 -4.61 12.05
CA GLY A 62 -15.55 -5.59 12.75
C GLY A 62 -15.70 -5.51 14.26
N TYR A 63 -15.72 -4.31 14.85
CA TYR A 63 -15.92 -4.12 16.28
C TYR A 63 -17.27 -4.68 16.73
N TRP A 64 -18.33 -4.35 15.98
CA TRP A 64 -19.68 -4.82 16.28
C TRP A 64 -19.83 -6.35 16.13
N LEU A 65 -19.38 -6.90 15.00
CA LEU A 65 -19.42 -8.35 14.76
C LEU A 65 -18.53 -9.10 15.76
N GLY A 66 -17.36 -8.56 16.07
CA GLY A 66 -16.40 -9.14 17.00
C GLY A 66 -16.99 -9.30 18.40
N GLY A 67 -17.65 -8.26 18.92
CA GLY A 67 -18.38 -8.34 20.18
C GLY A 67 -19.48 -9.40 20.15
N LYS A 68 -20.31 -9.40 19.10
CA LYS A 68 -21.43 -10.36 18.96
C LYS A 68 -20.96 -11.82 18.88
N ILE A 69 -19.90 -12.11 18.13
CA ILE A 69 -19.35 -13.46 18.04
C ILE A 69 -18.67 -13.85 19.35
N ALA A 70 -17.94 -12.94 19.99
CA ALA A 70 -17.29 -13.20 21.27
C ALA A 70 -18.31 -13.53 22.38
N ASP A 71 -19.48 -12.90 22.38
CA ASP A 71 -20.54 -13.23 23.33
C ASP A 71 -21.16 -14.60 23.07
N ARG A 72 -21.30 -14.99 21.80
CA ARG A 72 -21.88 -16.28 21.40
C ARG A 72 -20.90 -17.45 21.60
N ASP A 73 -19.62 -17.23 21.34
CA ASP A 73 -18.59 -18.27 21.37
C ASP A 73 -17.25 -17.75 21.93
N PRO A 74 -17.15 -17.49 23.26
CA PRO A 74 -15.98 -16.92 23.92
C PRO A 74 -14.84 -17.94 24.07
N ARG A 75 -14.34 -18.48 22.95
CA ARG A 75 -13.23 -19.45 22.93
C ARG A 75 -11.98 -18.88 22.27
N PRO A 76 -10.77 -19.11 22.83
CA PRO A 76 -9.52 -18.69 22.20
C PRO A 76 -9.34 -19.28 20.79
N ALA A 77 -9.75 -20.53 20.58
CA ALA A 77 -9.71 -21.17 19.27
C ALA A 77 -10.49 -20.39 18.19
N THR A 78 -11.59 -19.73 18.57
CA THR A 78 -12.43 -18.94 17.67
C THR A 78 -11.74 -17.63 17.30
N LEU A 79 -11.22 -16.89 18.30
CA LEU A 79 -10.39 -15.70 18.07
C LEU A 79 -9.20 -16.01 17.14
N TYR A 80 -8.45 -17.07 17.45
CA TYR A 80 -7.28 -17.45 16.67
C TYR A 80 -7.63 -17.87 15.24
N THR A 81 -8.79 -18.51 15.04
CA THR A 81 -9.26 -18.83 13.68
C THR A 81 -9.62 -17.56 12.92
N ILE A 82 -10.31 -16.58 13.55
CA ILE A 82 -10.64 -15.28 12.94
C ILE A 82 -9.36 -14.55 12.51
N VAL A 83 -8.37 -14.46 13.40
CA VAL A 83 -7.08 -13.81 13.12
C VAL A 83 -6.30 -14.55 12.02
N ALA A 84 -6.33 -15.88 12.00
CA ALA A 84 -5.68 -16.66 10.94
C ALA A 84 -6.32 -16.43 9.57
N VAL A 85 -7.65 -16.36 9.51
CA VAL A 85 -8.37 -16.03 8.26
C VAL A 85 -8.07 -14.58 7.84
N ALA A 86 -8.04 -13.64 8.79
CA ALA A 86 -7.68 -12.25 8.51
C ALA A 86 -6.27 -12.14 7.92
N ALA A 87 -5.28 -12.78 8.56
CA ALA A 87 -3.89 -12.76 8.14
C ALA A 87 -3.67 -13.42 6.76
N MET A 88 -4.39 -14.52 6.49
CA MET A 88 -4.40 -15.17 5.17
C MET A 88 -5.04 -14.26 4.12
N ALA A 89 -6.17 -13.61 4.43
CA ALA A 89 -6.82 -12.66 3.53
C ALA A 89 -5.89 -11.48 3.20
N VAL A 90 -5.21 -10.91 4.20
CA VAL A 90 -4.19 -9.86 4.02
C VAL A 90 -3.09 -10.30 3.06
N ALA A 91 -2.51 -11.49 3.24
CA ALA A 91 -1.45 -11.99 2.37
C ALA A 91 -1.92 -12.23 0.93
N LEU A 92 -3.20 -12.54 0.73
CA LEU A 92 -3.79 -12.79 -0.58
C LEU A 92 -4.23 -11.52 -1.32
N VAL A 93 -4.37 -10.38 -0.64
CA VAL A 93 -4.74 -9.09 -1.24
C VAL A 93 -3.96 -8.81 -2.54
N PRO A 94 -2.61 -8.80 -2.59
CA PRO A 94 -1.88 -8.46 -3.82
C PRO A 94 -2.06 -9.48 -4.96
N VAL A 95 -2.48 -10.71 -4.65
CA VAL A 95 -2.77 -11.75 -5.66
C VAL A 95 -4.14 -11.50 -6.30
N VAL A 96 -5.14 -11.19 -5.47
CA VAL A 96 -6.52 -10.92 -5.89
C VAL A 96 -6.67 -9.52 -6.48
N ALA A 97 -5.84 -8.57 -6.07
CA ALA A 97 -5.87 -7.18 -6.54
C ALA A 97 -5.61 -7.06 -8.03
N ARG A 98 -4.65 -7.83 -8.60
CA ARG A 98 -4.30 -7.72 -10.02
C ARG A 98 -5.48 -7.84 -10.99
N PRO A 99 -6.31 -8.90 -10.96
CA PRO A 99 -7.45 -9.01 -11.86
C PRO A 99 -8.52 -7.94 -11.59
N ILE A 100 -8.80 -7.62 -10.31
CA ILE A 100 -9.82 -6.64 -9.94
C ILE A 100 -9.43 -5.24 -10.44
N LEU A 101 -8.19 -4.82 -10.18
CA LEU A 101 -7.70 -3.50 -10.55
C LEU A 101 -7.57 -3.34 -12.07
N ARG A 102 -7.20 -4.40 -12.80
CA ARG A 102 -7.22 -4.40 -14.28
C ARG A 102 -8.61 -4.19 -14.85
N LEU A 103 -9.61 -4.86 -14.30
CA LEU A 103 -11.00 -4.70 -14.74
C LEU A 103 -11.50 -3.29 -14.44
N SER A 104 -11.18 -2.74 -13.27
CA SER A 104 -11.57 -1.38 -12.90
C SER A 104 -10.90 -0.30 -13.76
N ALA A 105 -9.61 -0.42 -14.05
CA ALA A 105 -8.89 0.63 -14.80
C ALA A 105 -9.32 0.77 -16.27
N ASN A 106 -9.78 -0.32 -16.91
CA ASN A 106 -10.22 -0.27 -18.31
C ASN A 106 -11.60 0.38 -18.52
N VAL A 107 -12.38 0.57 -17.45
CA VAL A 107 -13.80 1.01 -17.53
C VAL A 107 -13.96 2.51 -17.25
N PHE A 108 -12.96 3.17 -16.64
CA PHE A 108 -13.16 4.44 -15.94
C PHE A 108 -12.18 5.57 -16.31
N VAL A 109 -11.76 5.64 -17.57
CA VAL A 109 -10.58 6.43 -17.99
C VAL A 109 -10.82 7.95 -18.13
N THR A 110 -12.04 8.48 -17.99
CA THR A 110 -12.31 9.86 -18.46
C THR A 110 -12.91 10.85 -17.47
N TYR A 111 -13.24 10.48 -16.21
CA TYR A 111 -13.87 11.41 -15.25
C TYR A 111 -13.44 11.15 -13.79
N ASP A 112 -13.33 12.21 -12.97
CA ASP A 112 -13.05 12.11 -11.52
C ASP A 112 -14.00 11.17 -10.78
N LEU A 113 -15.28 11.17 -11.19
CA LEU A 113 -16.30 10.28 -10.64
C LEU A 113 -15.99 8.80 -10.90
N ALA A 114 -15.35 8.50 -12.04
CA ALA A 114 -14.98 7.17 -12.45
C ALA A 114 -13.79 6.64 -11.62
N ILE A 115 -12.80 7.50 -11.33
CA ILE A 115 -11.68 7.19 -10.42
C ILE A 115 -12.20 6.96 -9.00
N LEU A 116 -13.12 7.80 -8.52
CA LEU A 116 -13.74 7.63 -7.20
C LEU A 116 -14.52 6.31 -7.11
N LEU A 117 -15.41 6.01 -8.07
CA LEU A 117 -16.21 4.78 -8.04
C LEU A 117 -15.34 3.52 -8.23
N GLY A 118 -14.33 3.60 -9.09
CA GLY A 118 -13.38 2.51 -9.31
C GLY A 118 -12.54 2.21 -8.07
N SER A 119 -11.94 3.24 -7.46
CA SER A 119 -11.16 3.09 -6.22
C SER A 119 -12.03 2.64 -5.06
N PHE A 120 -13.23 3.20 -4.91
CA PHE A 120 -14.21 2.78 -3.91
C PHE A 120 -14.59 1.29 -4.06
N GLY A 121 -14.92 0.85 -5.28
CA GLY A 121 -15.24 -0.55 -5.56
C GLY A 121 -14.07 -1.49 -5.30
N ALA A 122 -12.85 -1.10 -5.69
CA ALA A 122 -11.64 -1.87 -5.41
C ALA A 122 -11.38 -1.99 -3.91
N VAL A 123 -11.47 -0.89 -3.16
CA VAL A 123 -11.28 -0.89 -1.71
C VAL A 123 -12.34 -1.76 -1.02
N LEU A 124 -13.59 -1.65 -1.48
CA LEU A 124 -14.72 -2.43 -1.00
C LEU A 124 -14.50 -3.93 -1.10
N LEU A 125 -14.03 -4.38 -2.26
CA LEU A 125 -13.83 -5.81 -2.51
C LEU A 125 -12.55 -6.35 -1.88
N LEU A 126 -11.46 -5.58 -1.90
CA LEU A 126 -10.14 -6.05 -1.50
C LEU A 126 -9.93 -6.00 0.02
N PHE A 127 -10.35 -4.91 0.67
CA PHE A 127 -10.01 -4.66 2.07
C PHE A 127 -11.14 -4.95 3.05
N GLY A 128 -12.39 -5.10 2.56
CA GLY A 128 -13.54 -5.38 3.41
C GLY A 128 -13.33 -6.60 4.31
N LEU A 129 -13.09 -7.78 3.73
CA LEU A 129 -12.89 -9.02 4.50
C LEU A 129 -11.71 -8.94 5.51
N PRO A 130 -10.46 -8.63 5.10
CA PRO A 130 -9.34 -8.64 6.03
C PRO A 130 -9.50 -7.60 7.15
N VAL A 131 -9.94 -6.37 6.84
CA VAL A 131 -10.04 -5.29 7.83
C VAL A 131 -11.20 -5.50 8.80
N ILE A 132 -12.36 -6.00 8.32
CA ILE A 132 -13.46 -6.40 9.21
C ILE A 132 -12.96 -7.44 10.21
N LEU A 133 -12.28 -8.50 9.75
CA LEU A 133 -11.80 -9.57 10.63
C LEU A 133 -10.71 -9.08 11.62
N LEU A 134 -9.82 -8.17 11.21
CA LEU A 134 -8.86 -7.53 12.12
C LEU A 134 -9.57 -6.65 13.16
N GLY A 135 -10.63 -5.94 12.76
CA GLY A 135 -11.47 -5.16 13.67
C GLY A 135 -12.12 -6.01 14.76
N MET A 136 -12.41 -7.29 14.50
CA MET A 136 -13.00 -8.19 15.50
C MET A 136 -12.08 -8.51 16.68
N VAL A 137 -10.77 -8.32 16.53
CA VAL A 137 -9.76 -8.80 17.49
C VAL A 137 -9.90 -8.13 18.85
N SER A 138 -9.97 -6.81 18.90
CA SER A 138 -10.01 -6.05 20.16
C SER A 138 -11.22 -6.39 21.05
N PRO A 139 -12.49 -6.29 20.58
CA PRO A 139 -13.64 -6.63 21.42
C PRO A 139 -13.66 -8.11 21.83
N PHE A 140 -13.18 -9.01 20.96
CA PHE A 140 -13.10 -10.43 21.28
C PHE A 140 -12.03 -10.69 22.34
N ALA A 141 -10.84 -10.08 22.21
CA ALA A 141 -9.78 -10.18 23.21
C ALA A 141 -10.23 -9.65 24.57
N ILE A 142 -10.95 -8.51 24.60
CA ILE A 142 -11.54 -7.98 25.83
C ILE A 142 -12.48 -9.01 26.45
N ARG A 143 -13.40 -9.59 25.67
CA ARG A 143 -14.33 -10.61 26.17
C ARG A 143 -13.62 -11.85 26.76
N LEU A 144 -12.48 -12.26 26.20
CA LEU A 144 -11.71 -13.40 26.71
C LEU A 144 -10.88 -13.08 27.96
N LEU A 145 -10.49 -11.81 28.16
CA LEU A 145 -9.60 -11.37 29.23
C LEU A 145 -10.33 -10.79 30.44
N VAL A 146 -11.57 -10.34 30.28
CA VAL A 146 -12.38 -9.80 31.39
C VAL A 146 -12.92 -10.95 32.22
N HIS A 147 -12.57 -10.96 33.51
CA HIS A 147 -13.04 -11.97 34.46
C HIS A 147 -14.12 -11.46 35.40
N SER A 148 -14.16 -10.15 35.68
CA SER A 148 -15.17 -9.51 36.52
C SER A 148 -15.54 -8.12 35.99
N THR A 149 -16.61 -7.53 36.53
CA THR A 149 -16.98 -6.14 36.19
C THR A 149 -15.99 -5.12 36.74
N ALA A 150 -15.24 -5.47 37.79
CA ALA A 150 -14.28 -4.57 38.44
C ALA A 150 -13.00 -4.36 37.60
N ASP A 151 -12.55 -5.38 36.86
CA ASP A 151 -11.35 -5.29 36.00
C ASP A 151 -11.67 -4.92 34.55
N ALA A 152 -12.94 -4.90 34.15
CA ALA A 152 -13.39 -4.65 32.78
C ALA A 152 -12.78 -3.39 32.14
N GLY A 153 -12.80 -2.26 32.86
CA GLY A 153 -12.22 -1.00 32.38
C GLY A 153 -10.70 -1.09 32.19
N SER A 154 -9.99 -1.68 33.15
CA SER A 154 -8.52 -1.82 33.08
C SER A 154 -8.07 -2.77 31.96
N THR A 155 -8.80 -3.85 31.74
CA THR A 155 -8.52 -4.84 30.69
C THR A 155 -8.78 -4.24 29.31
N SER A 156 -9.92 -3.55 29.14
CA SER A 156 -10.23 -2.80 27.93
C SER A 156 -9.15 -1.77 27.60
N GLY A 157 -8.77 -0.94 28.57
CA GLY A 157 -7.71 0.06 28.40
C GLY A 157 -6.36 -0.55 27.98
N ARG A 158 -5.96 -1.68 28.58
CA ARG A 158 -4.73 -2.40 28.17
C ARG A 158 -4.80 -2.93 26.74
N VAL A 159 -5.93 -3.52 26.35
CA VAL A 159 -6.11 -4.04 24.98
C VAL A 159 -6.02 -2.90 23.96
N TYR A 160 -6.72 -1.78 24.20
CA TYR A 160 -6.65 -0.62 23.32
C TYR A 160 -5.26 -0.02 23.26
N ALA A 161 -4.61 0.23 24.40
CA ALA A 161 -3.26 0.79 24.43
C ALA A 161 -2.28 -0.08 23.64
N LEU A 162 -2.32 -1.40 23.82
CA LEU A 162 -1.43 -2.33 23.13
C LEU A 162 -1.71 -2.40 21.63
N SER A 163 -2.99 -2.40 21.23
CA SER A 163 -3.38 -2.31 19.83
C SER A 163 -2.84 -1.02 19.20
N THR A 164 -2.99 0.11 19.89
CA THR A 164 -2.52 1.42 19.40
C THR A 164 -1.00 1.46 19.27
N VAL A 165 -0.24 0.95 20.23
CA VAL A 165 1.23 0.86 20.11
C VAL A 165 1.63 -0.01 18.92
N GLY A 166 0.96 -1.15 18.75
CA GLY A 166 1.14 -2.00 17.57
C GLY A 166 0.86 -1.23 16.28
N SER A 167 -0.26 -0.51 16.21
CA SER A 167 -0.66 0.31 15.07
C SER A 167 0.36 1.41 14.74
N ILE A 168 0.87 2.12 15.73
CA ILE A 168 1.92 3.14 15.55
C ILE A 168 3.17 2.50 14.90
N LEU A 169 3.60 1.35 15.43
CA LEU A 169 4.72 0.61 14.84
C LEU A 169 4.39 0.11 13.44
N GLY A 170 3.15 -0.30 13.17
CA GLY A 170 2.67 -0.71 11.86
C GLY A 170 2.76 0.39 10.81
N VAL A 171 2.44 1.63 11.19
CA VAL A 171 2.59 2.81 10.31
C VAL A 171 4.06 3.00 9.94
N PHE A 172 4.94 3.17 10.93
CA PHE A 172 6.35 3.44 10.67
C PHE A 172 7.06 2.29 9.97
N LEU A 173 6.83 1.06 10.42
CA LEU A 173 7.45 -0.13 9.84
C LEU A 173 7.01 -0.30 8.39
N THR A 174 5.73 -0.12 8.08
CA THR A 174 5.24 -0.26 6.71
C THR A 174 5.80 0.82 5.80
N VAL A 175 5.65 2.09 6.18
CA VAL A 175 5.97 3.23 5.30
C VAL A 175 7.48 3.45 5.15
N LEU A 176 8.26 3.29 6.23
CA LEU A 176 9.69 3.63 6.23
C LEU A 176 10.59 2.43 5.97
N VAL A 177 10.11 1.19 6.20
CA VAL A 177 10.95 -0.01 6.10
C VAL A 177 10.41 -1.00 5.08
N LEU A 178 9.18 -1.49 5.23
CA LEU A 178 8.69 -2.59 4.40
C LEU A 178 8.46 -2.18 2.95
N VAL A 179 7.69 -1.12 2.70
CA VAL A 179 7.38 -0.68 1.33
C VAL A 179 8.65 -0.26 0.57
N PRO A 180 9.53 0.61 1.12
CA PRO A 180 10.72 1.05 0.38
C PRO A 180 11.71 -0.07 0.07
N ASN A 181 11.84 -1.08 0.95
CA ASN A 181 12.85 -2.14 0.78
C ASN A 181 12.30 -3.41 0.11
N LEU A 182 11.02 -3.73 0.30
CA LEU A 182 10.41 -4.97 -0.19
C LEU A 182 9.42 -4.74 -1.34
N GLY A 183 8.96 -3.51 -1.54
CA GLY A 183 7.83 -3.18 -2.39
C GLY A 183 6.48 -3.53 -1.78
N THR A 184 5.41 -3.05 -2.39
CA THR A 184 4.05 -3.16 -1.84
C THR A 184 3.58 -4.61 -1.74
N ARG A 185 3.78 -5.41 -2.79
CA ARG A 185 3.33 -6.82 -2.81
C ARG A 185 3.94 -7.64 -1.67
N ARG A 186 5.25 -7.55 -1.47
CA ARG A 186 5.94 -8.32 -0.43
C ARG A 186 5.63 -7.81 0.97
N THR A 187 5.30 -6.51 1.11
CA THR A 187 4.82 -5.94 2.37
C THR A 187 3.54 -6.62 2.85
N PHE A 188 2.54 -6.81 1.97
CA PHE A 188 1.32 -7.56 2.31
C PHE A 188 1.62 -9.00 2.73
N PHE A 189 2.51 -9.70 2.01
CA PHE A 189 2.95 -11.04 2.41
C PHE A 189 3.65 -11.02 3.76
N ALA A 190 4.55 -10.07 4.03
CA ALA A 190 5.27 -9.97 5.30
C ALA A 190 4.32 -9.75 6.48
N LEU A 191 3.38 -8.81 6.36
CA LEU A 191 2.36 -8.53 7.38
C LEU A 191 1.47 -9.76 7.62
N GLY A 192 0.93 -10.34 6.56
CA GLY A 192 0.05 -11.51 6.64
C GLY A 192 0.77 -12.76 7.16
N LEU A 193 1.95 -13.09 6.66
CA LEU A 193 2.74 -14.25 7.10
C LEU A 193 3.20 -14.12 8.54
N THR A 194 3.56 -12.91 9.00
CA THR A 194 3.97 -12.68 10.40
C THR A 194 2.79 -12.96 11.33
N LEU A 195 1.63 -12.36 11.06
CA LEU A 195 0.45 -12.57 11.90
C LEU A 195 -0.08 -14.00 11.80
N LEU A 196 -0.09 -14.59 10.61
CA LEU A 196 -0.53 -15.97 10.37
C LEU A 196 0.40 -16.97 11.08
N GLY A 197 1.70 -16.76 11.03
CA GLY A 197 2.68 -17.60 11.72
C GLY A 197 2.48 -17.56 13.23
N LEU A 198 2.39 -16.35 13.80
CA LEU A 198 2.11 -16.17 15.24
C LEU A 198 0.82 -16.89 15.65
N VAL A 199 -0.30 -16.59 15.02
CA VAL A 199 -1.58 -17.18 15.44
C VAL A 199 -1.65 -18.70 15.22
N THR A 200 -0.98 -19.22 14.19
CA THR A 200 -0.92 -20.66 13.93
C THR A 200 -0.18 -21.40 15.04
N LEU A 201 0.91 -20.82 15.58
CA LEU A 201 1.62 -21.38 16.74
C LEU A 201 0.70 -21.51 17.96
N ALA A 202 -0.17 -20.52 18.21
CA ALA A 202 -1.17 -20.66 19.26
C ALA A 202 -2.22 -21.71 18.91
N LEU A 203 -2.73 -21.76 17.67
CA LEU A 203 -3.74 -22.75 17.26
C LEU A 203 -3.29 -24.20 17.50
N TRP A 204 -1.99 -24.51 17.46
CA TRP A 204 -1.49 -25.86 17.77
C TRP A 204 -1.87 -26.34 19.17
N SER A 205 -2.00 -25.42 20.13
CA SER A 205 -2.37 -25.74 21.51
C SER A 205 -3.88 -25.89 21.73
N TYR A 206 -4.71 -25.36 20.81
CA TYR A 206 -6.17 -25.27 20.99
C TYR A 206 -6.97 -26.11 19.97
N ALA A 207 -6.51 -26.18 18.71
CA ALA A 207 -7.21 -26.82 17.59
C ALA A 207 -6.26 -27.37 16.51
N ARG A 208 -5.65 -28.54 16.76
CA ARG A 208 -4.62 -29.16 15.91
C ARG A 208 -4.99 -29.30 14.42
N ARG A 209 -6.22 -29.69 14.09
CA ARG A 209 -6.68 -29.82 12.69
C ARG A 209 -6.67 -28.46 11.95
N ARG A 210 -7.12 -27.40 12.63
CA ARG A 210 -7.10 -26.03 12.08
C ARG A 210 -5.66 -25.52 11.96
N ALA A 211 -4.83 -25.79 12.96
CA ALA A 211 -3.41 -25.42 12.96
C ALA A 211 -2.66 -26.04 11.77
N LEU A 212 -2.91 -27.32 11.45
CA LEU A 212 -2.32 -27.98 10.29
C LEU A 212 -2.70 -27.28 8.98
N PHE A 213 -3.99 -26.98 8.79
CA PHE A 213 -4.47 -26.25 7.61
C PHE A 213 -3.77 -24.90 7.46
N PHE A 214 -3.71 -24.09 8.52
CA PHE A 214 -3.06 -22.79 8.47
C PHE A 214 -1.54 -22.87 8.34
N THR A 215 -0.90 -23.94 8.83
CA THR A 215 0.53 -24.19 8.58
C THR A 215 0.79 -24.44 7.10
N LEU A 216 -0.05 -25.27 6.45
CA LEU A 216 0.06 -25.50 5.01
C LEU A 216 -0.23 -24.22 4.20
N ALA A 217 -1.25 -23.45 4.62
CA ALA A 217 -1.54 -22.15 4.01
C ALA A 217 -0.37 -21.17 4.15
N TRP A 218 0.27 -21.13 5.33
CA TRP A 218 1.46 -20.32 5.57
C TRP A 218 2.62 -20.70 4.64
N LEU A 219 2.90 -22.00 4.48
CA LEU A 219 3.94 -22.49 3.57
C LEU A 219 3.63 -22.14 2.10
N LEU A 220 2.38 -22.30 1.69
CA LEU A 220 1.95 -21.93 0.33
C LEU A 220 2.11 -20.43 0.09
N LEU A 221 1.68 -19.60 1.03
CA LEU A 221 1.83 -18.14 0.94
C LEU A 221 3.29 -17.71 0.95
N LEU A 222 4.15 -18.38 1.72
CA LEU A 222 5.59 -18.13 1.70
C LEU A 222 6.17 -18.46 0.32
N ALA A 223 5.82 -19.61 -0.26
CA ALA A 223 6.24 -19.97 -1.61
C ALA A 223 5.78 -18.92 -2.63
N LEU A 224 4.53 -18.46 -2.55
CA LEU A 224 3.98 -17.40 -3.40
C LEU A 224 4.67 -16.03 -3.21
N ALA A 225 5.13 -15.73 -1.99
CA ALA A 225 5.86 -14.49 -1.68
C ALA A 225 7.28 -14.47 -2.30
N LEU A 226 7.88 -15.65 -2.43
CA LEU A 226 9.22 -15.82 -3.01
C LEU A 226 9.22 -15.86 -4.54
N LEU A 227 8.06 -16.07 -5.18
CA LEU A 227 7.95 -16.02 -6.64
C LEU A 227 8.35 -14.62 -7.17
N PRO A 228 9.00 -14.56 -8.35
CA PRO A 228 9.34 -13.29 -8.98
C PRO A 228 8.11 -12.41 -9.16
N THR A 229 8.26 -11.13 -8.85
CA THR A 229 7.25 -10.13 -9.12
C THR A 229 7.24 -9.86 -10.62
N GLY A 230 6.28 -10.45 -11.35
CA GLY A 230 6.01 -10.06 -12.73
C GLY A 230 5.44 -8.65 -12.82
N THR A 231 5.16 -8.16 -14.02
CA THR A 231 4.76 -6.76 -14.24
C THR A 231 3.55 -6.32 -13.42
N ILE A 232 3.59 -5.08 -12.93
CA ILE A 232 2.53 -4.43 -12.14
C ILE A 232 1.43 -4.01 -13.11
N ARG A 233 1.76 -3.21 -14.13
CA ARG A 233 0.89 -2.94 -15.28
C ARG A 233 1.45 -3.67 -16.50
N ALA A 234 0.77 -4.76 -16.88
CA ALA A 234 1.10 -5.46 -18.13
C ALA A 234 0.55 -4.66 -19.32
N ASP A 235 1.31 -3.69 -19.78
CA ASP A 235 1.09 -3.01 -21.06
C ASP A 235 2.24 -3.36 -22.01
N ALA A 236 1.92 -3.82 -23.23
CA ALA A 236 2.88 -4.25 -24.24
C ALA A 236 3.84 -3.13 -24.67
N ALA A 237 3.46 -1.86 -24.47
CA ALA A 237 4.30 -0.70 -24.74
C ALA A 237 5.26 -0.34 -23.59
N THR A 238 5.19 -1.02 -22.44
CA THR A 238 6.06 -0.74 -21.30
C THR A 238 7.47 -1.26 -21.56
N LEU A 239 8.44 -0.34 -21.62
CA LEU A 239 9.86 -0.66 -21.74
C LEU A 239 10.48 -0.96 -20.37
N TYR A 240 10.04 -0.25 -19.34
CA TYR A 240 10.56 -0.37 -17.99
C TYR A 240 9.50 0.01 -16.96
N GLU A 241 9.48 -0.69 -15.83
CA GLU A 241 8.70 -0.31 -14.65
C GLU A 241 9.49 -0.59 -13.37
N GLN A 242 9.29 0.28 -12.38
CA GLN A 242 9.88 0.14 -11.05
C GLN A 242 8.98 0.82 -10.00
N GLU A 243 8.86 0.21 -8.82
CA GLU A 243 8.32 0.89 -7.64
C GLU A 243 9.50 1.50 -6.85
N SER A 244 9.44 2.81 -6.60
CA SER A 244 10.37 3.52 -5.71
C SER A 244 9.70 3.82 -4.37
N ALA A 245 10.44 4.44 -3.45
CA ALA A 245 9.87 4.93 -2.19
C ALA A 245 8.82 6.04 -2.39
N TYR A 246 8.84 6.71 -3.55
CA TYR A 246 7.99 7.87 -3.83
C TYR A 246 6.91 7.52 -4.85
N ASN A 247 7.27 6.89 -5.96
CA ASN A 247 6.43 6.73 -7.13
C ASN A 247 6.44 5.29 -7.67
N TYR A 248 5.36 4.94 -8.34
CA TYR A 248 5.42 3.92 -9.37
C TYR A 248 5.92 4.56 -10.67
N ILE A 249 7.06 4.10 -11.18
CA ILE A 249 7.76 4.67 -12.33
C ILE A 249 7.54 3.75 -13.52
N GLN A 250 7.14 4.32 -14.66
CA GLN A 250 6.93 3.57 -15.90
C GLN A 250 7.52 4.33 -17.09
N ILE A 251 8.31 3.64 -17.91
CA ILE A 251 8.75 4.11 -19.22
C ILE A 251 7.97 3.37 -20.29
N VAL A 252 7.32 4.14 -21.16
CA VAL A 252 6.44 3.61 -22.20
C VAL A 252 6.89 4.12 -23.56
N GLN A 253 6.94 3.22 -24.55
CA GLN A 253 7.08 3.60 -25.95
C GLN A 253 5.75 4.14 -26.46
N ASN A 254 5.71 5.39 -26.90
CA ASN A 254 4.53 6.02 -27.46
C ASN A 254 4.83 6.54 -28.89
N GLY A 255 4.65 5.66 -29.89
CA GLY A 255 5.02 5.98 -31.26
C GLY A 255 6.53 6.25 -31.38
N PRO A 256 6.99 7.41 -31.88
CA PRO A 256 8.41 7.77 -31.95
C PRO A 256 8.99 8.29 -30.63
N GLU A 257 8.16 8.47 -29.59
CA GLU A 257 8.56 9.04 -28.31
C GLU A 257 8.74 7.96 -27.24
N VAL A 258 9.66 8.23 -26.33
CA VAL A 258 9.78 7.52 -25.06
C VAL A 258 9.25 8.44 -23.98
N VAL A 259 8.26 7.98 -23.21
CA VAL A 259 7.60 8.81 -22.21
C VAL A 259 7.74 8.22 -20.81
N LEU A 260 8.01 9.10 -19.85
CA LEU A 260 7.95 8.81 -18.42
C LEU A 260 6.53 9.05 -17.92
N LYS A 261 5.94 8.01 -17.33
CA LYS A 261 4.67 8.04 -16.63
C LYS A 261 4.90 7.65 -15.18
N LEU A 262 4.22 8.33 -14.28
CA LEU A 262 4.26 8.03 -12.85
C LEU A 262 2.87 7.61 -12.38
N ASN A 263 2.83 6.76 -11.34
CA ASN A 263 1.63 6.35 -10.61
C ASN A 263 0.53 5.81 -11.54
N GLU A 264 -0.64 6.45 -11.59
CA GLU A 264 -1.78 6.06 -12.42
C GLU A 264 -1.54 6.19 -13.93
N GLY A 265 -0.45 6.84 -14.34
CA GLY A 265 0.00 6.96 -15.72
C GLY A 265 -0.90 7.84 -16.61
N ALA A 266 -1.79 8.62 -16.01
CA ALA A 266 -2.58 9.64 -16.71
C ALA A 266 -1.68 10.82 -17.14
N GLY A 267 -0.77 11.25 -16.27
CA GLY A 267 0.20 12.30 -16.56
C GLY A 267 1.46 11.77 -17.26
N VAL A 268 1.86 12.43 -18.34
CA VAL A 268 3.21 12.29 -18.90
C VAL A 268 4.10 13.31 -18.19
N HIS A 269 5.19 12.83 -17.60
CA HIS A 269 6.10 13.63 -16.76
C HIS A 269 7.40 13.98 -17.48
N SER A 270 7.79 13.19 -18.47
CA SER A 270 8.89 13.50 -19.39
C SER A 270 8.63 12.85 -20.73
N VAL A 271 9.10 13.50 -21.78
CA VAL A 271 9.10 13.03 -23.15
C VAL A 271 10.52 13.09 -23.70
N TYR A 272 10.90 12.09 -24.46
CA TYR A 272 12.14 12.08 -25.22
C TYR A 272 11.90 11.57 -26.63
N ARG A 273 12.43 12.31 -27.61
CA ARG A 273 12.54 11.89 -29.01
C ARG A 273 13.95 12.27 -29.50
N PRO A 274 14.64 11.36 -30.22
CA PRO A 274 15.94 11.68 -30.80
C PRO A 274 15.88 12.94 -31.68
N GLY A 275 16.79 13.89 -31.43
CA GLY A 275 16.88 15.14 -32.20
C GLY A 275 15.75 16.14 -31.97
N MET A 276 14.97 16.02 -30.89
CA MET A 276 13.91 16.99 -30.59
C MET A 276 14.50 18.37 -30.21
N THR A 277 13.97 19.42 -30.81
CA THR A 277 14.19 20.82 -30.39
C THR A 277 13.03 21.35 -29.55
N LEU A 278 11.84 20.76 -29.73
CA LEU A 278 10.63 20.99 -28.94
C LEU A 278 10.01 19.65 -28.56
N ALA A 279 9.43 19.58 -27.37
CA ALA A 279 8.68 18.42 -26.89
C ALA A 279 7.23 18.40 -27.41
N ASN A 280 6.75 19.50 -28.01
CA ASN A 280 5.38 19.72 -28.47
C ASN A 280 4.34 19.51 -27.34
N GLY A 281 4.63 20.08 -26.18
CA GLY A 281 3.80 19.91 -25.00
C GLY A 281 4.09 20.95 -23.93
N ILE A 282 3.60 20.71 -22.72
CA ILE A 282 3.70 21.66 -21.61
C ILE A 282 5.15 22.04 -21.26
N TRP A 283 6.13 21.16 -21.55
CA TRP A 283 7.54 21.42 -21.26
C TRP A 283 8.13 22.57 -22.09
N ASP A 284 7.59 22.83 -23.28
CA ASP A 284 8.07 23.90 -24.15
C ASP A 284 7.79 25.28 -23.54
N TYR A 285 6.75 25.41 -22.71
CA TYR A 285 6.46 26.65 -22.01
C TYR A 285 7.57 27.07 -21.05
N PHE A 286 8.35 26.12 -20.51
CA PHE A 286 9.49 26.47 -19.65
C PHE A 286 10.58 27.22 -20.42
N LEU A 287 10.68 27.07 -21.75
CA LEU A 287 11.62 27.82 -22.57
C LEU A 287 11.30 29.33 -22.59
N LEU A 288 10.08 29.72 -22.23
CA LEU A 288 9.66 31.12 -22.19
C LEU A 288 10.12 31.84 -20.92
N ALA A 289 10.60 31.12 -19.90
CA ALA A 289 10.92 31.71 -18.60
C ALA A 289 11.87 32.93 -18.66
N PRO A 290 12.95 32.93 -19.47
CA PRO A 290 13.86 34.08 -19.56
C PRO A 290 13.19 35.37 -20.04
N PHE A 291 12.15 35.27 -20.87
CA PHE A 291 11.40 36.42 -21.39
C PHE A 291 10.53 37.13 -20.34
N PHE A 292 10.32 36.51 -19.17
CA PHE A 292 9.63 37.14 -18.04
C PHE A 292 10.59 37.88 -17.09
N SER A 293 11.90 37.83 -17.36
CA SER A 293 12.89 38.56 -16.55
C SER A 293 12.73 40.07 -16.77
N PRO A 294 12.78 40.89 -15.70
CA PRO A 294 12.75 42.34 -15.86
C PRO A 294 14.02 42.82 -16.57
N ALA A 295 13.88 43.88 -17.37
CA ALA A 295 15.02 44.56 -17.97
C ALA A 295 16.08 44.91 -16.89
N PRO A 296 17.38 44.78 -17.18
CA PRO A 296 17.98 44.65 -18.51
C PRO A 296 18.24 43.21 -18.99
N VAL A 297 17.75 42.17 -18.30
CA VAL A 297 18.07 40.77 -18.62
C VAL A 297 17.40 40.34 -19.94
N SER A 298 18.21 39.93 -20.91
CA SER A 298 17.80 39.30 -22.18
C SER A 298 17.81 37.78 -22.06
N PRO A 299 17.03 37.03 -22.86
CA PRO A 299 17.18 35.58 -22.99
C PRO A 299 18.59 35.12 -23.39
N ASP A 300 19.37 35.97 -24.06
CA ASP A 300 20.78 35.71 -24.40
C ASP A 300 21.71 35.77 -23.17
N ASP A 301 21.25 36.38 -22.06
CA ASP A 301 22.01 36.50 -20.81
C ASP A 301 21.82 35.28 -19.89
N VAL A 302 21.09 34.25 -20.33
CA VAL A 302 20.90 33.01 -19.58
C VAL A 302 22.21 32.22 -19.59
N ASP A 303 22.88 32.18 -18.44
CA ASP A 303 24.17 31.53 -18.26
C ASP A 303 24.10 30.24 -17.44
N SER A 304 22.97 29.96 -16.77
CA SER A 304 22.76 28.80 -15.92
C SER A 304 21.28 28.51 -15.68
N LEU A 305 20.94 27.29 -15.29
CA LEU A 305 19.57 26.87 -14.99
C LEU A 305 19.51 25.95 -13.77
N LEU A 306 18.58 26.24 -12.85
CA LEU A 306 18.17 25.32 -11.79
C LEU A 306 16.78 24.75 -12.13
N VAL A 307 16.68 23.42 -12.28
CA VAL A 307 15.43 22.72 -12.54
C VAL A 307 15.00 21.98 -11.27
N ILE A 308 13.93 22.43 -10.63
CA ILE A 308 13.30 21.73 -9.49
C ILE A 308 12.19 20.83 -10.03
N GLY A 309 12.32 19.52 -9.83
CA GLY A 309 11.49 18.52 -10.50
C GLY A 309 12.07 18.14 -11.86
N LEU A 310 13.30 17.62 -11.86
CA LEU A 310 14.03 17.22 -13.07
C LEU A 310 13.26 16.19 -13.90
N ALA A 311 12.49 15.32 -13.24
CA ALA A 311 11.93 14.12 -13.83
C ALA A 311 13.00 13.34 -14.61
N ALA A 312 12.75 12.91 -15.85
CA ALA A 312 13.74 12.25 -16.70
C ALA A 312 14.52 13.21 -17.62
N GLY A 313 14.52 14.51 -17.34
CA GLY A 313 15.43 15.46 -18.00
C GLY A 313 14.95 16.04 -19.33
N THR A 314 13.65 16.07 -19.61
CA THR A 314 13.10 16.73 -20.81
C THR A 314 13.47 18.21 -20.86
N VAL A 315 13.21 18.96 -19.78
CA VAL A 315 13.43 20.42 -19.74
C VAL A 315 14.91 20.79 -19.93
N PRO A 316 15.90 20.17 -19.25
CA PRO A 316 17.32 20.41 -19.52
C PRO A 316 17.71 20.21 -20.99
N LYS A 317 17.20 19.16 -21.66
CA LYS A 317 17.49 18.92 -23.08
C LYS A 317 16.94 20.03 -23.97
N LEU A 318 15.72 20.50 -23.69
CA LEU A 318 15.11 21.61 -24.41
C LEU A 318 15.91 22.90 -24.21
N TYR A 319 16.31 23.21 -22.97
CA TYR A 319 17.13 24.38 -22.67
C TYR A 319 18.49 24.32 -23.36
N THR A 320 19.15 23.15 -23.35
CA THR A 320 20.42 22.96 -24.06
C THR A 320 20.26 23.22 -25.56
N SER A 321 19.13 22.81 -26.14
CA SER A 321 18.85 23.04 -27.56
C SER A 321 18.52 24.51 -27.89
N ALA A 322 17.89 25.24 -26.97
CA ALA A 322 17.42 26.60 -27.20
C ALA A 322 18.47 27.67 -26.86
N TYR A 323 19.18 27.49 -25.75
CA TYR A 323 20.11 28.47 -25.17
C TYR A 323 21.58 28.02 -25.23
N GLY A 324 21.86 26.83 -25.79
CA GLY A 324 23.19 26.25 -25.84
C GLY A 324 23.59 25.52 -24.55
N PRO A 325 24.83 25.02 -24.46
CA PRO A 325 25.30 24.16 -23.36
C PRO A 325 25.63 24.96 -22.09
N ILE A 326 24.62 25.59 -21.50
CA ILE A 326 24.72 26.26 -20.19
C ILE A 326 24.83 25.21 -19.06
N PRO A 327 25.48 25.52 -17.93
CA PRO A 327 25.37 24.75 -16.69
C PRO A 327 23.90 24.55 -16.26
N ILE A 328 23.50 23.29 -16.02
CA ILE A 328 22.14 22.95 -15.56
C ILE A 328 22.23 22.06 -14.32
N ASP A 329 21.68 22.55 -13.21
CA ASP A 329 21.49 21.79 -11.98
C ASP A 329 20.05 21.26 -11.92
N GLY A 330 19.90 19.94 -11.90
CA GLY A 330 18.61 19.27 -11.80
C GLY A 330 18.40 18.68 -10.41
N VAL A 331 17.26 18.99 -9.78
CA VAL A 331 16.86 18.45 -8.48
C VAL A 331 15.64 17.55 -8.67
N GLU A 332 15.73 16.32 -8.19
CA GLU A 332 14.62 15.37 -8.14
C GLU A 332 14.61 14.67 -6.78
N LEU A 333 13.43 14.53 -6.20
CA LEU A 333 13.25 13.91 -4.89
C LEU A 333 13.42 12.39 -4.97
N ASP A 334 13.00 11.81 -6.10
CA ASP A 334 13.06 10.38 -6.33
C ASP A 334 14.31 9.99 -7.15
N PRO A 335 15.36 9.45 -6.51
CA PRO A 335 16.60 9.10 -7.21
C PRO A 335 16.38 8.02 -8.28
N ALA A 336 15.33 7.21 -8.17
CA ALA A 336 15.01 6.20 -9.17
C ALA A 336 14.53 6.83 -10.48
N ILE A 337 13.91 8.01 -10.45
CA ILE A 337 13.51 8.73 -11.66
C ILE A 337 14.75 9.23 -12.41
N ILE A 338 15.74 9.80 -11.70
CA ILE A 338 17.01 10.21 -12.31
C ILE A 338 17.70 9.01 -12.98
N ALA A 339 17.84 7.90 -12.24
CA ALA A 339 18.46 6.69 -12.76
C ALA A 339 17.72 6.12 -13.97
N THR A 340 16.40 6.29 -14.03
CA THR A 340 15.58 5.88 -15.17
C THR A 340 15.82 6.79 -16.39
N GLY A 341 15.92 8.10 -16.20
CA GLY A 341 16.20 9.05 -17.29
C GLY A 341 17.59 8.91 -17.92
N GLN A 342 18.53 8.26 -17.22
CA GLN A 342 19.88 7.96 -17.73
C GLN A 342 19.96 6.70 -18.61
N ARG A 343 18.91 5.87 -18.61
CA ARG A 343 18.84 4.63 -19.41
C ARG A 343 18.29 4.91 -20.80
#